data_AF-S3ZTC1-F1
#
_entry.id   AF-S3ZTC1-F1
#
_cell.length_a   1.000
_cell.length_b   1.000
_cell.length_c   1.000
_cell.angle_alpha   90.00
_cell.angle_beta   90.00
_cell.angle_gamma   90.00
#
_symmetry.space_group_name_H-M   'P 1'
#
loop_
_entity.id
_entity.type
_entity.pdbx_description
1 polymer ?
#
loop_
_entity_poly.entity_id
_entity_poly.type
_entity_poly.pdbx_seq_one_letter_code
_entity_poly.pdbx_strand_id
1 'polypeptide(L)'
;MDTTINTARPGQQGSGRAVIKTKFTNPGWGSSNSLSLSTSDVRCDTALPGSTRKAGCVNSGYTPEMVYSKSGPYPELAKHIEHGQNAKNLPGKHGTNRFLTRLTDKEKRKANQKKACPPSLPRPPGKSCDEYPFASTWQGASTGGGDFSRRMINARQNSKGGSALNNFYTYNRIIEKDRFLVWIKP
;
A
#
# COMPACT_ATOMS: atom_id res chain seq x y z
N MET A 1 28.42 6.02 -9.44
CA MET A 1 27.05 6.31 -9.00
C MET A 1 27.15 6.70 -7.54
N ASP A 2 27.02 7.98 -7.22
CA ASP A 2 27.00 8.43 -5.83
C ASP A 2 25.65 8.06 -5.24
N THR A 3 25.65 7.07 -4.37
CA THR A 3 24.45 6.63 -3.67
C THR A 3 24.08 7.70 -2.64
N THR A 4 22.97 8.41 -2.87
CA THR A 4 22.46 9.44 -1.94
C THR A 4 21.88 8.88 -0.65
N ILE A 5 21.71 7.55 -0.56
CA ILE A 5 21.17 6.86 0.61
C ILE A 5 22.26 6.25 1.47
N ASN A 6 22.34 6.71 2.73
CA ASN A 6 23.13 6.04 3.75
C ASN A 6 22.40 4.77 4.21
N THR A 7 22.81 3.61 3.71
CA THR A 7 22.19 2.32 4.01
C THR A 7 22.39 1.85 5.46
N ALA A 8 23.27 2.50 6.23
CA ALA A 8 23.45 2.24 7.66
C ALA A 8 22.44 2.98 8.55
N ARG A 9 21.75 4.00 8.03
CA ARG A 9 20.73 4.75 8.77
C ARG A 9 19.32 4.28 8.37
N PRO A 10 18.38 4.14 9.31
CA PRO A 10 17.00 3.82 8.99
C PRO A 10 16.27 5.01 8.36
N GLY A 11 15.22 4.72 7.59
CA GLY A 11 14.32 5.75 7.05
C GLY A 11 14.87 6.51 5.84
N GLN A 12 16.06 6.16 5.33
CA GLN A 12 16.62 6.79 4.14
C GLN A 12 15.89 6.32 2.89
N GLN A 13 15.70 7.22 1.92
CA GLN A 13 15.06 6.94 0.64
C GLN A 13 15.83 7.66 -0.47
N GLY A 14 15.96 7.00 -1.61
CA GLY A 14 16.55 7.56 -2.82
C GLY A 14 15.89 6.95 -4.04
N SER A 15 15.71 7.75 -5.08
CA SER A 15 15.11 7.30 -6.33
C SER A 15 16.05 7.54 -7.49
N GLY A 16 16.00 6.67 -8.48
CA GLY A 16 16.76 6.83 -9.71
C GLY A 16 16.12 6.06 -10.86
N ARG A 17 16.51 6.42 -12.08
CA ARG A 17 16.13 5.72 -13.30
C ARG A 17 17.33 5.64 -14.24
N ALA A 18 17.40 4.57 -15.02
CA ALA A 18 18.36 4.50 -16.11
C ALA A 18 17.83 5.26 -17.32
N VAL A 19 18.71 6.05 -17.95
CA VAL A 19 18.42 6.75 -19.22
C VAL A 19 19.48 6.34 -20.23
N ILE A 20 19.06 5.67 -21.28
CA ILE A 20 19.90 5.31 -22.43
C ILE A 20 19.70 6.39 -23.49
N LYS A 21 20.77 7.09 -23.84
CA LYS A 21 20.77 8.05 -24.95
C LYS A 21 21.46 7.38 -26.15
N THR A 22 20.73 7.20 -27.24
CA THR A 22 21.27 6.62 -28.49
C THR A 22 21.33 7.67 -29.58
N LYS A 23 22.39 7.62 -30.39
CA LYS A 23 22.57 8.46 -31.56
C LYS A 23 22.97 7.54 -32.72
N PHE A 24 22.21 7.59 -33.81
CA PHE A 24 22.46 6.76 -34.97
C PHE A 24 23.32 7.54 -35.97
N THR A 25 24.38 6.93 -36.49
CA THR A 25 25.26 7.56 -37.47
C THR A 25 25.27 6.74 -38.74
N ASN A 26 25.00 7.39 -39.87
CA ASN A 26 25.10 6.81 -41.20
C ASN A 26 26.13 7.60 -42.03
N PRO A 27 27.13 6.95 -42.66
CA PRO A 27 28.14 7.64 -43.45
C PRO A 27 27.60 8.48 -44.62
N GLY A 28 26.46 8.11 -45.20
CA GLY A 28 25.84 8.82 -46.34
C GLY A 28 24.86 9.93 -45.96
N TRP A 29 24.30 9.93 -44.74
CA TRP A 29 23.23 10.87 -44.32
C TRP A 29 23.54 11.64 -43.03
N GLY A 30 24.70 11.41 -42.41
CA GLY A 30 25.11 12.06 -41.18
C GLY A 30 24.57 11.38 -39.92
N SER A 31 24.51 12.14 -38.82
CA SER A 31 24.04 11.64 -37.53
C SER A 31 22.61 12.06 -37.21
N SER A 32 21.85 11.19 -36.53
CA SER A 32 20.55 11.53 -35.96
C SER A 32 20.68 12.48 -34.77
N ASN A 33 19.55 13.08 -34.39
CA ASN A 33 19.37 13.61 -33.04
C ASN A 33 19.44 12.46 -32.02
N SER A 34 19.79 12.78 -30.77
CA SER A 34 19.82 11.79 -29.69
C SER A 34 18.41 11.35 -29.31
N LEU A 35 18.12 10.06 -29.40
CA LEU A 35 16.94 9.43 -28.84
C LEU A 35 17.22 9.09 -27.37
N SER A 36 16.26 9.36 -26.48
CA SER A 36 16.36 8.99 -25.06
C SER A 36 15.32 7.94 -24.71
N LEU A 37 15.77 6.79 -24.24
CA LEU A 37 14.95 5.72 -23.67
C LEU A 37 15.19 5.71 -22.16
N SER A 38 14.14 5.60 -21.36
CA SER A 38 14.27 5.64 -19.90
C SER A 38 13.52 4.50 -19.23
N THR A 39 14.09 3.92 -18.18
CA THR A 39 13.41 2.92 -17.35
C THR A 39 12.40 3.59 -16.42
N SER A 40 11.54 2.81 -15.77
CA SER A 40 10.76 3.26 -14.62
C SER A 40 11.68 3.75 -13.49
N ASP A 41 11.16 4.66 -12.67
CA ASP A 41 11.81 5.07 -11.43
C ASP A 41 11.86 3.90 -10.45
N VAL A 42 13.04 3.70 -9.86
CA VAL A 42 13.30 2.73 -8.80
C VAL A 42 13.58 3.51 -7.53
N ARG A 43 12.78 3.28 -6.49
CA ARG A 43 13.10 3.75 -5.13
C ARG A 43 13.89 2.67 -4.42
N CYS A 44 15.02 3.03 -3.83
CA CYS A 44 15.73 2.23 -2.84
C CYS A 44 15.64 2.90 -1.46
N ASP A 45 15.41 2.10 -0.42
CA ASP A 45 15.18 2.63 0.93
C ASP A 45 15.67 1.71 2.06
N THR A 46 15.79 2.30 3.26
CA THR A 46 15.92 1.62 4.56
C THR A 46 14.72 1.93 5.46
N ALA A 47 13.58 2.26 4.86
CA ALA A 47 12.42 2.86 5.52
C ALA A 47 11.31 1.84 5.87
N LEU A 48 11.50 0.56 5.52
CA LEU A 48 10.51 -0.49 5.82
C LEU A 48 10.30 -0.66 7.33
N PRO A 49 9.09 -0.40 7.86
CA PRO A 49 8.82 -0.53 9.29
C PRO A 49 9.09 -1.95 9.79
N GLY A 50 9.82 -2.07 10.91
CA GLY A 50 10.15 -3.36 11.51
C GLY A 50 11.30 -4.13 10.86
N SER A 51 11.87 -3.65 9.74
CA SER A 51 13.04 -4.26 9.07
C SER A 51 14.17 -3.24 8.87
N THR A 52 14.43 -2.45 9.91
CA THR A 52 15.14 -1.15 9.87
C THR A 52 16.61 -1.19 9.44
N ARG A 53 17.14 -2.32 8.95
CA ARG A 53 18.54 -2.46 8.51
C ARG A 53 18.73 -3.07 7.12
N LYS A 54 17.70 -3.64 6.48
CA LYS A 54 17.86 -4.23 5.14
C LYS A 54 17.46 -3.22 4.09
N ALA A 55 18.45 -2.68 3.37
CA ALA A 55 18.18 -1.91 2.16
C ALA A 55 17.42 -2.78 1.14
N GLY A 56 16.56 -2.15 0.36
CA GLY A 56 15.85 -2.81 -0.74
C GLY A 56 15.22 -1.79 -1.66
N CYS A 57 14.91 -2.23 -2.87
CA CYS A 57 14.42 -1.37 -3.93
C CYS A 57 13.09 -1.85 -4.48
N VAL A 58 12.24 -0.91 -4.91
CA VAL A 58 10.95 -1.16 -5.56
C VAL A 58 10.83 -0.31 -6.81
N ASN A 59 10.13 -0.83 -7.82
CA ASN A 59 9.72 -0.05 -8.98
C ASN A 59 8.53 0.84 -8.57
N SER A 60 8.73 2.15 -8.49
CA SER A 60 7.70 3.10 -8.08
C SER A 60 6.62 3.31 -9.14
N GLY A 61 6.85 2.87 -10.38
CA GLY A 61 5.85 2.87 -11.44
C GLY A 61 4.80 1.76 -11.32
N TYR A 62 5.04 0.76 -10.46
CA TYR A 62 4.08 -0.30 -10.20
C TYR A 62 3.26 0.01 -8.94
N THR A 63 1.93 -0.06 -9.04
CA THR A 63 1.04 0.06 -7.87
C THR A 63 0.70 -1.34 -7.34
N PRO A 64 1.16 -1.72 -6.14
CA PRO A 64 0.83 -3.02 -5.58
C PRO A 64 -0.66 -3.16 -5.27
N GLU A 65 -1.16 -4.39 -5.35
CA GLU A 65 -2.55 -4.70 -5.00
C GLU A 65 -2.64 -5.80 -3.94
N MET A 66 -3.33 -5.50 -2.85
CA MET A 66 -3.70 -6.50 -1.85
C MET A 66 -4.88 -7.30 -2.36
N VAL A 67 -4.77 -8.62 -2.38
CA VAL A 67 -5.84 -9.50 -2.86
C VAL A 67 -6.52 -10.20 -1.70
N TYR A 68 -7.83 -10.04 -1.59
CA TYR A 68 -8.71 -10.84 -0.74
C TYR A 68 -9.74 -11.56 -1.62
N SER A 69 -10.25 -12.71 -1.19
CA SER A 69 -11.26 -13.46 -1.94
C SER A 69 -12.48 -13.77 -1.08
N LYS A 70 -13.69 -13.65 -1.66
CA LYS A 70 -14.95 -14.04 -1.02
C LYS A 70 -15.13 -15.56 -0.93
N SER A 71 -14.37 -16.31 -1.72
CA SER A 71 -14.25 -17.78 -1.66
C SER A 71 -12.97 -18.24 -0.94
N GLY A 72 -12.16 -17.30 -0.43
CA GLY A 72 -10.88 -17.57 0.22
C GLY A 72 -10.96 -17.82 1.73
N PRO A 73 -9.82 -17.74 2.45
CA PRO A 73 -9.73 -18.05 3.88
C PRO A 73 -10.35 -17.01 4.83
N TYR A 74 -10.72 -15.83 4.32
CA TYR A 74 -11.27 -14.70 5.09
C TYR A 74 -12.44 -14.02 4.36
N PRO A 75 -13.53 -14.77 4.10
CA PRO A 75 -14.65 -14.30 3.27
C PRO A 75 -15.46 -13.16 3.89
N GLU A 76 -15.62 -13.09 5.22
CA GLU A 76 -16.34 -11.99 5.87
C GLU A 76 -15.57 -10.67 5.76
N LEU A 77 -14.24 -10.72 5.87
CA LEU A 77 -13.35 -9.59 5.64
C LEU A 77 -13.47 -9.09 4.20
N ALA A 78 -13.37 -9.99 3.22
CA ALA A 78 -13.49 -9.66 1.80
C ALA A 78 -14.84 -8.99 1.49
N LYS A 79 -15.95 -9.53 2.02
CA LYS A 79 -17.28 -8.95 1.88
C LYS A 79 -17.40 -7.56 2.52
N HIS A 80 -16.78 -7.34 3.68
CA HIS A 80 -16.79 -6.02 4.32
C HIS A 80 -16.00 -4.99 3.51
N ILE A 81 -14.81 -5.33 3.01
CA ILE A 81 -14.01 -4.44 2.16
C ILE A 81 -14.78 -4.12 0.86
N GLU A 82 -15.37 -5.12 0.20
CA GLU A 82 -16.19 -4.92 -1.00
C GLU A 82 -17.36 -3.98 -0.72
N HIS A 83 -18.04 -4.13 0.41
CA HIS A 83 -19.10 -3.22 0.83
C HIS A 83 -18.58 -1.78 1.01
N GLY A 84 -17.43 -1.62 1.68
CA GLY A 84 -16.80 -0.31 1.82
C GLY A 84 -16.47 0.35 0.48
N GLN A 85 -15.90 -0.42 -0.45
CA GLN A 85 -15.55 0.05 -1.79
C GLN A 85 -16.77 0.41 -2.64
N ASN A 86 -17.79 -0.46 -2.65
CA ASN A 86 -18.90 -0.35 -3.59
C ASN A 86 -20.08 0.44 -3.03
N ALA A 87 -20.54 0.10 -1.82
CA ALA A 87 -21.74 0.70 -1.25
C ALA A 87 -21.45 2.06 -0.58
N LYS A 88 -20.26 2.21 0.02
CA LYS A 88 -19.84 3.48 0.62
C LYS A 88 -18.95 4.33 -0.28
N ASN A 89 -18.64 3.86 -1.50
CA ASN A 89 -17.76 4.54 -2.44
C ASN A 89 -16.42 4.97 -1.81
N LEU A 90 -15.85 4.14 -0.94
CA LEU A 90 -14.56 4.42 -0.29
C LEU A 90 -13.39 4.12 -1.25
N PRO A 91 -12.24 4.81 -1.12
CA PRO A 91 -11.09 4.59 -1.99
C PRO A 91 -10.48 3.21 -1.78
N GLY A 92 -9.63 2.79 -2.71
CA GLY A 92 -8.80 1.60 -2.62
C GLY A 92 -9.26 0.43 -3.47
N LYS A 93 -10.23 0.64 -4.37
CA LYS A 93 -10.76 -0.42 -5.23
C LYS A 93 -9.84 -0.67 -6.42
N HIS A 94 -9.57 -1.95 -6.71
CA HIS A 94 -8.90 -2.40 -7.94
C HIS A 94 -9.51 -1.75 -9.20
N GLY A 95 -8.65 -1.42 -10.18
CA GLY A 95 -9.07 -0.80 -11.43
C GLY A 95 -9.50 0.67 -11.30
N THR A 96 -9.18 1.33 -10.17
CA THR A 96 -9.49 2.75 -9.95
C THR A 96 -8.23 3.57 -9.67
N ASN A 97 -8.32 4.89 -9.84
CA ASN A 97 -7.26 5.84 -9.50
C ASN A 97 -7.40 6.44 -8.08
N ARG A 98 -8.28 5.87 -7.25
CA ARG A 98 -8.51 6.30 -5.86
C ARG A 98 -7.75 5.38 -4.92
N PHE A 99 -6.47 5.66 -4.73
CA PHE A 99 -5.56 4.78 -3.97
C PHE A 99 -5.77 4.86 -2.46
N LEU A 100 -5.44 3.76 -1.78
CA LEU A 100 -5.04 3.83 -0.37
C LEU A 100 -3.58 4.25 -0.29
N THR A 101 -3.22 5.02 0.73
CA THR A 101 -1.82 5.36 1.01
C THR A 101 -1.43 4.91 2.41
N ARG A 102 -0.28 4.26 2.50
CA ARG A 102 0.19 3.65 3.74
C ARG A 102 0.47 4.70 4.82
N LEU A 103 0.03 4.39 6.04
CA LEU A 103 0.33 5.11 7.26
C LEU A 103 1.14 4.20 8.21
N THR A 104 2.29 4.70 8.64
CA THR A 104 3.25 3.97 9.50
C THR A 104 3.27 4.48 10.94
N ASP A 105 2.91 5.74 11.15
CA ASP A 105 2.81 6.38 12.47
C ASP A 105 1.86 5.61 13.40
N LYS A 106 2.37 5.18 14.55
CA LYS A 106 1.64 4.31 15.48
C LYS A 106 0.45 5.02 16.13
N GLU A 107 0.58 6.28 16.48
CA GLU A 107 -0.47 7.03 17.18
C GLU A 107 -1.63 7.37 16.24
N LYS A 108 -1.34 7.75 14.99
CA LYS A 108 -2.37 7.99 13.97
C LYS A 108 -3.12 6.70 13.61
N ARG A 109 -2.41 5.56 13.53
CA ARG A 109 -3.05 4.25 13.36
C ARG A 109 -3.99 3.92 14.50
N LYS A 110 -3.56 4.14 15.74
CA LYS A 110 -4.38 3.95 16.95
C LYS A 110 -5.58 4.89 16.94
N ALA A 111 -5.42 6.14 16.49
CA ALA A 111 -6.53 7.08 16.34
C ALA A 111 -7.55 6.61 15.29
N ASN A 112 -7.09 6.12 14.14
CA ASN A 112 -7.96 5.52 13.12
C ASN A 112 -8.75 4.33 13.68
N GLN A 113 -8.07 3.40 14.34
CA GLN A 113 -8.69 2.22 14.94
C GLN A 113 -9.70 2.61 16.04
N LYS A 114 -9.34 3.52 16.95
CA LYS A 114 -10.24 3.97 18.02
C LYS A 114 -11.48 4.67 17.48
N LYS A 115 -11.36 5.43 16.39
CA LYS A 115 -12.50 6.11 15.77
C LYS A 115 -13.42 5.13 15.04
N ALA A 116 -12.86 4.14 14.33
CA ALA A 116 -13.63 3.14 13.61
C ALA A 116 -14.25 2.09 14.55
N CYS A 117 -13.46 1.60 15.49
CA CYS A 117 -13.74 0.45 16.34
C CYS A 117 -13.48 0.75 17.83
N PRO A 118 -14.18 1.73 18.44
CA PRO A 118 -13.97 2.07 19.84
C PRO A 118 -14.28 0.90 20.80
N PRO A 119 -13.67 0.86 22.00
CA PRO A 119 -13.94 -0.18 22.98
C PRO A 119 -15.41 -0.32 23.36
N SER A 120 -16.18 0.77 23.35
CA SER A 120 -17.60 0.82 23.68
C SER A 120 -18.51 0.02 22.75
N LEU A 121 -18.04 -0.41 21.58
CA LEU A 121 -18.85 -1.27 20.70
C LEU A 121 -19.04 -2.67 21.28
N PRO A 122 -20.29 -3.18 21.34
CA PRO A 122 -20.54 -4.58 21.67
C PRO A 122 -19.79 -5.49 20.69
N ARG A 123 -19.04 -6.46 21.21
CA ARG A 123 -18.33 -7.48 20.43
C ARG A 123 -18.94 -8.84 20.77
N PRO A 124 -19.87 -9.36 19.94
CA PRO A 124 -20.42 -10.69 20.15
C PRO A 124 -19.31 -11.75 20.23
N PRO A 125 -19.53 -12.87 20.95
CA PRO A 125 -18.58 -13.97 21.00
C PRO A 125 -18.13 -14.41 19.60
N GLY A 126 -16.82 -14.56 19.42
CA GLY A 126 -16.22 -14.96 18.14
C GLY A 126 -16.19 -13.88 17.05
N LYS A 127 -16.65 -12.65 17.33
CA LYS A 127 -16.58 -11.52 16.40
C LYS A 127 -15.59 -10.44 16.87
N SER A 128 -14.99 -9.74 15.92
CA SER A 128 -14.21 -8.53 16.18
C SER A 128 -14.58 -7.44 15.19
N CYS A 129 -14.34 -6.19 15.57
CA CYS A 129 -14.61 -5.03 14.74
C CYS A 129 -13.55 -4.91 13.65
N ASP A 130 -13.98 -4.87 12.40
CA ASP A 130 -13.16 -4.60 11.22
C ASP A 130 -13.50 -3.22 10.64
N GLU A 131 -12.53 -2.62 9.95
CA GLU A 131 -12.55 -1.23 9.53
C GLU A 131 -11.97 -1.05 8.11
N TYR A 132 -12.68 -0.28 7.28
CA TYR A 132 -12.22 0.10 5.95
C TYR A 132 -12.50 1.58 5.67
N PRO A 133 -11.55 2.39 5.19
CA PRO A 133 -10.16 2.04 4.92
C PRO A 133 -9.38 1.63 6.17
N PHE A 134 -8.33 0.82 6.00
CA PHE A 134 -7.62 0.22 7.12
C PHE A 134 -7.03 1.27 8.06
N ALA A 135 -6.92 0.98 9.36
CA ALA A 135 -6.24 1.88 10.30
C ALA A 135 -4.80 2.21 9.91
N SER A 136 -4.15 1.33 9.14
CA SER A 136 -2.81 1.51 8.55
C SER A 136 -2.78 2.35 7.27
N THR A 137 -3.81 3.14 7.00
CA THR A 137 -3.88 4.04 5.84
C THR A 137 -4.21 5.48 6.22
N TRP A 138 -3.79 6.44 5.40
CA TRP A 138 -4.17 7.85 5.58
C TRP A 138 -5.66 8.10 5.34
N GLN A 139 -6.32 7.24 4.57
CA GLN A 139 -7.77 7.28 4.36
C GLN A 139 -8.56 6.65 5.52
N GLY A 140 -7.88 6.16 6.57
CA GLY A 140 -8.53 5.60 7.75
C GLY A 140 -9.40 6.62 8.49
N ALA A 141 -10.29 6.12 9.36
CA ALA A 141 -11.39 6.89 9.94
C ALA A 141 -11.03 8.27 10.55
N SER A 142 -9.87 8.42 11.18
CA SER A 142 -9.44 9.68 11.80
C SER A 142 -8.70 10.58 10.81
N THR A 143 -7.75 10.02 10.08
CA THR A 143 -6.87 10.76 9.17
C THR A 143 -7.52 11.12 7.82
N GLY A 144 -8.54 10.36 7.41
CA GLY A 144 -9.17 10.44 6.09
C GLY A 144 -10.45 11.27 6.02
N GLY A 145 -10.72 12.11 7.03
CA GLY A 145 -11.90 12.99 7.02
C GLY A 145 -13.16 12.39 7.67
N GLY A 146 -13.14 11.14 8.13
CA GLY A 146 -14.26 10.54 8.87
C GLY A 146 -15.12 9.54 8.11
N ASP A 147 -14.91 9.39 6.80
CA ASP A 147 -15.61 8.37 6.02
C ASP A 147 -14.94 7.00 6.15
N PHE A 148 -15.67 6.04 6.72
CA PHE A 148 -15.24 4.66 6.84
C PHE A 148 -16.44 3.71 6.94
N SER A 149 -16.19 2.44 6.64
CA SER A 149 -17.06 1.31 6.92
C SER A 149 -16.53 0.58 8.15
N ARG A 150 -17.44 0.12 9.02
CA ARG A 150 -17.10 -0.81 10.10
C ARG A 150 -18.05 -2.00 10.06
N ARG A 151 -17.56 -3.18 10.45
CA ARG A 151 -18.41 -4.36 10.61
C ARG A 151 -17.84 -5.32 11.65
N MET A 152 -18.72 -5.94 12.44
CA MET A 152 -18.33 -7.08 13.27
C MET A 152 -18.22 -8.31 12.36
N ILE A 153 -17.01 -8.85 12.25
CA ILE A 153 -16.73 -10.04 11.44
C ILE A 153 -16.08 -11.12 12.29
N ASN A 154 -15.99 -12.35 11.78
CA ASN A 154 -15.31 -13.45 12.46
C ASN A 154 -13.89 -13.03 12.91
N ALA A 155 -13.62 -13.15 14.22
CA ALA A 155 -12.40 -12.63 14.83
C ALA A 155 -11.12 -13.29 14.27
N ARG A 156 -11.18 -14.58 13.94
CA ARG A 156 -10.06 -15.32 13.34
C ARG A 156 -9.78 -14.83 11.92
N GLN A 157 -10.82 -14.60 11.12
CA GLN A 157 -10.67 -14.05 9.77
C GLN A 157 -10.08 -12.64 9.81
N ASN A 158 -10.56 -11.78 10.70
CA ASN A 158 -10.05 -10.41 10.86
C ASN A 158 -8.55 -10.41 11.23
N SER A 159 -8.19 -11.20 12.26
CA SER A 159 -6.80 -11.31 12.72
C SER A 159 -5.86 -11.83 11.62
N LYS A 160 -6.22 -12.94 10.95
CA LYS A 160 -5.41 -13.52 9.87
C LYS A 160 -5.37 -12.63 8.62
N GLY A 161 -6.46 -11.94 8.31
CA GLY A 161 -6.53 -10.94 7.24
C GLY A 161 -5.59 -9.76 7.49
N GLY A 162 -5.51 -9.29 8.73
CA GLY A 162 -4.54 -8.28 9.16
C GLY A 162 -3.09 -8.76 9.07
N SER A 163 -2.80 -10.02 9.43
CA SER A 163 -1.48 -10.63 9.20
C SER A 163 -1.11 -10.67 7.71
N ALA A 164 -2.06 -11.06 6.85
CA ALA A 164 -1.86 -11.06 5.40
C ALA A 164 -1.58 -9.65 4.85
N LEU A 165 -2.30 -8.63 5.33
CA LEU A 165 -2.04 -7.23 4.99
C LEU A 165 -0.63 -6.79 5.40
N ASN A 166 -0.19 -7.15 6.60
CA ASN A 166 1.15 -6.82 7.08
C ASN A 166 2.26 -7.50 6.26
N ASN A 167 2.02 -8.74 5.83
CA ASN A 167 2.92 -9.46 4.93
C ASN A 167 2.95 -8.81 3.55
N PHE A 168 1.79 -8.43 3.00
CA PHE A 168 1.70 -7.68 1.74
C PHE A 168 2.53 -6.41 1.78
N TYR A 169 2.45 -5.64 2.86
CA TYR A 169 3.28 -4.45 3.04
C TYR A 169 4.77 -4.77 3.07
N THR A 170 5.16 -5.84 3.75
CA THR A 170 6.57 -6.26 3.86
C THR A 170 7.12 -6.72 2.51
N TYR A 171 6.40 -7.61 1.82
CA TYR A 171 6.85 -8.20 0.54
C TYR A 171 6.88 -7.19 -0.61
N ASN A 172 5.94 -6.25 -0.63
CA ASN A 172 5.92 -5.18 -1.64
C ASN A 172 6.68 -3.92 -1.17
N ARG A 173 7.32 -3.99 0.00
CA ARG A 173 8.09 -2.88 0.58
C ARG A 173 7.32 -1.54 0.67
N ILE A 174 6.04 -1.62 1.01
CA ILE A 174 5.12 -0.47 1.07
C ILE A 174 5.39 0.33 2.35
N ILE A 175 6.01 1.50 2.19
CA ILE A 175 6.38 2.43 3.26
C ILE A 175 5.41 3.61 3.35
N GLU A 176 5.69 4.53 4.25
CA GLU A 176 4.90 5.75 4.46
C GLU A 176 4.53 6.44 3.13
N LYS A 177 3.24 6.77 2.96
CA LYS A 177 2.62 7.40 1.78
C LYS A 177 2.60 6.58 0.49
N ASP A 178 3.18 5.37 0.45
CA ASP A 178 3.07 4.51 -0.72
C ASP A 178 1.63 4.17 -1.06
N ARG A 179 1.33 4.22 -2.35
CA ARG A 179 0.02 3.91 -2.92
C ARG A 179 -0.15 2.41 -3.12
N PHE A 180 -1.36 1.93 -2.85
CA PHE A 180 -1.77 0.58 -3.18
C PHE A 180 -3.29 0.51 -3.38
N LEU A 181 -3.74 -0.56 -4.02
CA LEU A 181 -5.16 -0.90 -4.17
C LEU A 181 -5.48 -2.22 -3.47
N VAL A 182 -6.76 -2.53 -3.36
CA VAL A 182 -7.29 -3.76 -2.80
C VAL A 182 -8.26 -4.38 -3.81
N TRP A 183 -7.95 -5.58 -4.26
CA TRP A 183 -8.79 -6.37 -5.14
C TRP A 183 -9.55 -7.42 -4.35
N ILE A 184 -10.88 -7.34 -4.41
CA ILE A 184 -11.76 -8.41 -3.93
C ILE A 184 -12.08 -9.34 -5.10
N LYS A 185 -11.54 -10.56 -5.06
CA LYS A 185 -11.89 -11.61 -5.99
C LYS A 185 -13.27 -12.21 -5.63
N PRO A 186 -14.12 -12.49 -6.65
CA PRO A 186 -15.42 -13.12 -6.47
C PRO A 186 -15.40 -14.41 -5.65
#